data_AF-A0ABD3PMC2-F1
#
_entry.id   AF-A0ABD3PMC2-F1
#
_cell.length_a   1.000
_cell.length_b   1.000
_cell.length_c   1.000
_cell.angle_alpha   90.00
_cell.angle_beta   90.00
_cell.angle_gamma   90.00
#
_symmetry.space_group_name_H-M   'P 1'
#
loop_
_entity.id
_entity.type
_entity.pdbx_description
1 polymer ?
#
loop_
_entity_poly.entity_id
_entity_poly.type
_entity_poly.pdbx_seq_one_letter_code
_entity_poly.pdbx_strand_id
1 'polypeptide(L)'
;MAGEETATVVVDTDKKRKAESSPPDGYVCRLCSTPGHWIQVCPTKKTGSKRLRKTDHVPVPGQDPSPDDIERAKELQKIPPPNCFCGIPSRLNKVKRSKEGGDNSRAVGKYFFFCSKKRDDETQCRFARPVEMELNKKQSVGDRTKEKTTRSKHGKWGDGKNTEKRKYDKGSENEKTEKKPKLVCKFFAKNGSCKKANNCEFSHDVQ
;
A
#
# COMPACT_ATOMS: atom_id res chain seq x y z
N MET A 1 44.54 33.48 -51.19
CA MET A 1 43.40 34.13 -50.50
C MET A 1 42.61 33.00 -49.85
N ALA A 2 42.92 32.71 -48.58
CA ALA A 2 42.31 31.61 -47.82
C ALA A 2 41.01 32.11 -47.19
N GLY A 3 39.95 31.29 -47.29
CA GLY A 3 38.63 31.60 -46.78
C GLY A 3 38.55 31.52 -45.25
N GLU A 4 37.85 32.48 -44.66
CA GLU A 4 37.47 32.46 -43.25
C GLU A 4 36.05 31.88 -43.11
N GLU A 5 36.03 30.66 -42.60
CA GLU A 5 34.87 29.93 -42.11
C GLU A 5 34.53 30.41 -40.69
N THR A 6 33.49 31.24 -40.57
CA THR A 6 32.97 31.65 -39.26
C THR A 6 31.86 30.71 -38.81
N ALA A 7 32.21 29.80 -37.91
CA ALA A 7 31.28 28.94 -37.19
C ALA A 7 30.40 29.79 -36.25
N THR A 8 29.10 29.86 -36.53
CA THR A 8 28.11 30.42 -35.60
C THR A 8 27.70 29.36 -34.58
N VAL A 9 28.13 29.55 -33.34
CA VAL A 9 27.72 28.73 -32.19
C VAL A 9 26.33 29.22 -31.73
N VAL A 10 25.30 28.42 -31.98
CA VAL A 10 23.99 28.58 -31.35
C VAL A 10 24.06 28.14 -29.89
N VAL A 11 23.93 29.09 -28.97
CA VAL A 11 23.81 28.83 -27.52
C VAL A 11 22.37 29.02 -27.06
N ASP A 12 21.75 27.90 -26.69
CA ASP A 12 20.46 27.82 -26.01
C ASP A 12 20.57 28.32 -24.56
N THR A 13 20.16 29.57 -24.31
CA THR A 13 19.95 30.09 -22.95
C THR A 13 18.67 30.93 -22.88
N ASP A 14 17.53 30.28 -23.10
CA ASP A 14 16.21 30.94 -23.27
C ASP A 14 15.60 31.49 -21.97
N LYS A 15 16.08 31.06 -20.80
CA LYS A 15 15.42 31.39 -19.51
C LYS A 15 15.91 32.66 -18.84
N LYS A 16 17.11 33.16 -19.19
CA LYS A 16 17.73 34.34 -18.58
C LYS A 16 17.54 35.62 -19.41
N ARG A 17 17.46 35.50 -20.74
CA ARG A 17 17.34 36.65 -21.67
C ARG A 17 15.97 37.33 -21.70
N LYS A 18 14.93 36.72 -21.13
CA LYS A 18 13.57 37.30 -21.09
C LYS A 18 13.39 38.41 -20.05
N ALA A 19 14.35 38.59 -19.14
CA ALA A 19 14.31 39.67 -18.14
C ALA A 19 14.93 40.99 -18.65
N GLU A 20 15.79 40.94 -19.68
CA GLU A 20 16.54 42.10 -20.21
C GLU A 20 16.06 42.57 -21.58
N SER A 21 15.24 41.80 -22.30
CA SER A 21 14.58 42.28 -23.52
C SER A 21 13.34 43.09 -23.18
N SER A 22 13.27 44.34 -23.64
CA SER A 22 12.01 45.10 -23.63
C SER A 22 10.93 44.27 -24.32
N PRO A 23 9.71 44.17 -23.74
CA PRO A 23 8.66 43.37 -24.34
C PRO A 23 8.30 43.92 -25.72
N PRO A 24 7.74 43.09 -26.62
CA PRO A 24 7.36 43.50 -27.96
C PRO A 24 6.51 44.77 -27.96
N ASP A 25 6.68 45.60 -29.00
CA ASP A 25 5.93 46.84 -29.16
C ASP A 25 4.41 46.55 -29.16
N GLY A 26 3.67 47.25 -28.31
CA GLY A 26 2.26 46.98 -27.98
C GLY A 26 2.00 46.13 -26.73
N TYR A 27 3.01 45.55 -26.08
CA TYR A 27 2.82 44.90 -24.78
C TYR A 27 2.61 45.92 -23.66
N VAL A 28 1.46 45.82 -22.98
CA VAL A 28 1.11 46.66 -21.83
C VAL A 28 1.19 45.83 -20.55
N CYS A 29 1.92 46.32 -19.55
CA CYS A 29 2.04 45.63 -18.27
C CYS A 29 0.69 45.55 -17.54
N ARG A 30 0.22 44.35 -17.20
CA ARG A 30 -1.08 44.18 -16.51
C ARG A 30 -1.11 44.67 -15.05
N LEU A 31 0.04 44.99 -14.43
CA LEU A 31 0.07 45.54 -13.07
C LEU A 31 -0.13 47.06 -13.04
N CYS A 32 0.42 47.78 -14.01
CA CYS A 32 0.45 49.25 -14.01
C CYS A 32 -0.08 49.89 -15.29
N SER A 33 -0.48 49.09 -16.27
CA SER A 33 -1.01 49.51 -17.56
C SER A 33 -0.08 50.41 -18.39
N THR A 34 1.23 50.38 -18.12
CA THR A 34 2.22 51.10 -18.92
C THR A 34 2.97 50.12 -19.84
N PRO A 35 3.20 50.49 -21.12
CA PRO A 35 4.02 49.68 -22.02
C PRO A 35 5.52 49.75 -21.65
N GLY A 36 6.33 48.87 -22.24
CA GLY A 36 7.80 48.97 -22.19
C GLY A 36 8.52 48.12 -21.14
N HIS A 37 7.83 47.33 -20.32
CA HIS A 37 8.47 46.37 -19.40
C HIS A 37 7.64 45.11 -19.17
N TRP A 38 8.31 43.99 -18.89
CA TRP A 38 7.64 42.76 -18.48
C TRP A 38 7.03 42.90 -17.09
N ILE A 39 5.91 42.21 -16.87
CA ILE A 39 5.20 42.15 -15.60
C ILE A 39 6.09 41.75 -14.40
N GLN A 40 7.16 41.00 -14.66
CA GLN A 40 8.10 40.53 -13.66
C GLN A 40 9.04 41.64 -13.14
N VAL A 41 9.37 42.61 -14.00
CA VAL A 41 10.30 43.73 -13.78
C VAL A 41 9.54 45.05 -13.59
N CYS A 42 8.24 44.98 -13.33
CA CYS A 42 7.39 46.16 -13.19
C CYS A 42 7.86 47.03 -12.00
N PRO A 43 8.14 48.33 -12.21
CA PRO A 43 8.66 49.21 -11.17
C PRO A 43 7.67 49.43 -10.02
N THR A 44 6.36 49.26 -10.27
CA THR A 44 5.32 49.37 -9.23
C THR A 44 5.09 48.05 -8.47
N LYS A 45 5.80 46.97 -8.82
CA LYS A 45 5.67 45.66 -8.17
C LYS A 45 6.25 45.76 -6.76
N LYS A 46 5.39 45.97 -5.76
CA LYS A 46 5.76 45.87 -4.34
C LYS A 46 6.44 44.53 -4.09
N THR A 47 7.69 44.56 -3.65
CA THR A 47 8.51 43.39 -3.36
C THR A 47 7.93 42.60 -2.19
N GLY A 48 7.00 41.70 -2.50
CA GLY A 48 6.89 40.40 -1.85
C GLY A 48 6.44 40.37 -0.40
N SER A 49 5.16 40.63 -0.14
CA SER A 49 4.46 39.66 0.71
C SER A 49 4.33 38.40 -0.14
N LYS A 50 5.31 37.48 -0.05
CA LYS A 50 5.00 36.08 -0.34
C LYS A 50 3.77 35.81 0.51
N ARG A 51 2.60 35.60 -0.11
CA ARG A 51 1.45 35.07 0.60
C ARG A 51 1.96 33.76 1.16
N LEU A 52 2.41 33.75 2.40
CA LEU A 52 2.61 32.54 3.16
C LEU A 52 1.25 31.89 3.04
N ARG A 53 1.14 30.81 2.25
CA ARG A 53 -0.08 30.03 2.22
C ARG A 53 -0.14 29.33 3.56
N LYS A 54 -0.44 30.08 4.61
CA LYS A 54 -1.15 29.55 5.76
C LYS A 54 -2.45 29.07 5.15
N THR A 55 -2.49 27.76 4.94
CA THR A 55 -3.76 27.08 4.85
C THR A 55 -4.36 27.21 6.23
N ASP A 56 -4.98 28.37 6.51
CA ASP A 56 -5.89 28.53 7.64
C ASP A 56 -7.16 27.74 7.31
N HIS A 57 -6.99 26.45 7.02
CA HIS A 57 -8.08 25.52 6.89
C HIS A 57 -8.53 25.23 8.31
N VAL A 58 -9.56 25.95 8.75
CA VAL A 58 -10.24 25.64 10.01
C VAL A 58 -10.85 24.24 9.84
N PRO A 59 -10.50 23.26 10.69
CA PRO A 59 -11.06 21.91 10.59
C PRO A 59 -12.59 21.97 10.66
N VAL A 60 -13.27 21.45 9.63
CA VAL A 60 -14.73 21.39 9.58
C VAL A 60 -15.18 20.01 10.08
N PRO A 61 -15.92 19.93 11.20
CA PRO A 61 -16.43 18.65 11.71
C PRO A 61 -17.24 17.91 10.64
N GLY A 62 -16.88 16.64 10.39
CA GLY A 62 -17.57 15.76 9.43
C GLY A 62 -17.03 15.79 7.99
N GLN A 63 -16.33 16.85 7.57
CA GLN A 63 -15.68 16.94 6.27
C GLN A 63 -14.21 16.49 6.34
N ASP A 64 -13.49 16.99 7.36
CA ASP A 64 -12.09 16.65 7.58
C ASP A 64 -11.95 15.38 8.43
N PRO A 65 -10.92 14.55 8.16
CA PRO A 65 -10.63 13.39 8.99
C PRO A 65 -10.28 13.85 10.41
N SER A 66 -10.78 13.11 11.41
CA SER A 66 -10.48 13.36 12.82
C SER A 66 -8.95 13.39 13.06
N PRO A 67 -8.43 14.16 14.04
CA PRO A 67 -7.03 14.08 14.45
C PRO A 67 -6.55 12.64 14.69
N ASP A 68 -7.37 11.79 15.31
CA ASP A 68 -7.06 10.37 15.52
C ASP A 68 -6.94 9.57 14.21
N ASP A 69 -7.78 9.87 13.21
CA ASP A 69 -7.71 9.24 11.89
C ASP A 69 -6.44 9.65 11.15
N ILE A 70 -6.03 10.92 11.31
CA ILE A 70 -4.79 11.45 10.76
C ILE A 70 -3.58 10.76 11.40
N GLU A 71 -3.56 10.62 12.72
CA GLU A 71 -2.47 9.95 13.44
C GLU A 71 -2.38 8.47 13.07
N ARG A 72 -3.50 7.75 13.04
CA ARG A 72 -3.54 6.36 12.57
C ARG A 72 -3.02 6.23 11.14
N ALA A 73 -3.39 7.15 10.24
CA ALA A 73 -2.89 7.14 8.87
C ALA A 73 -1.37 7.37 8.80
N LYS A 74 -0.84 8.30 9.61
CA LYS A 74 0.62 8.54 9.71
C LYS A 74 1.36 7.31 10.23
N GLU A 75 0.81 6.63 11.24
CA GLU A 75 1.42 5.41 11.80
C GLU A 75 1.50 4.30 10.74
N LEU A 76 0.44 4.12 9.94
CA LEU A 76 0.42 3.13 8.87
C LEU A 76 1.40 3.46 7.72
N GLN A 77 1.66 4.74 7.46
CA GLN A 77 2.64 5.18 6.45
C GLN A 77 4.10 4.89 6.86
N LYS A 78 4.39 4.68 8.16
CA LYS A 78 5.73 4.26 8.62
C LYS A 78 6.05 2.80 8.25
N ILE A 79 5.06 2.02 7.83
CA ILE A 79 5.27 0.65 7.39
C ILE A 79 5.90 0.68 5.99
N PRO A 80 7.11 0.10 5.79
CA PRO A 80 7.72 0.08 4.47
C PRO A 80 6.79 -0.68 3.51
N PRO A 81 6.39 -0.07 2.39
CA PRO A 81 5.43 -0.68 1.51
C PRO A 81 6.04 -1.93 0.84
N PRO A 82 5.32 -3.05 0.80
CA PRO A 82 5.79 -4.21 0.07
C PRO A 82 5.89 -3.89 -1.42
N ASN A 83 6.83 -4.52 -2.10
CA ASN A 83 6.90 -4.42 -3.56
C ASN A 83 5.73 -5.19 -4.18
N CYS A 84 5.10 -4.57 -5.17
CA CYS A 84 4.12 -5.25 -6.00
C CYS A 84 4.82 -6.18 -7.02
N PHE A 85 4.05 -6.96 -7.78
CA PHE A 85 4.60 -7.87 -8.80
C PHE A 85 5.40 -7.14 -9.90
N CYS A 86 5.23 -5.82 -10.04
CA CYS A 86 6.03 -5.00 -10.96
C CYS A 86 7.41 -4.60 -10.41
N GLY A 87 7.76 -4.97 -9.18
CA GLY A 87 9.02 -4.59 -8.52
C GLY A 87 9.03 -3.17 -7.93
N ILE A 88 7.94 -2.41 -8.07
CA ILE A 88 7.80 -1.04 -7.55
C ILE A 88 7.16 -1.11 -6.15
N PRO A 89 7.55 -0.22 -5.20
CA PRO A 89 6.87 -0.11 -3.91
C PRO A 89 5.38 0.18 -4.11
N SER A 90 4.53 -0.50 -3.35
CA SER A 90 3.08 -0.32 -3.38
C SER A 90 2.65 0.98 -2.68
N ARG A 91 1.41 1.43 -2.98
CA ARG A 91 0.77 2.60 -2.37
C ARG A 91 -0.27 2.17 -1.35
N LEU A 92 -0.24 2.77 -0.18
CA LEU A 92 -1.21 2.58 0.89
C LEU A 92 -2.47 3.41 0.62
N ASN A 93 -3.62 2.77 0.43
CA ASN A 93 -4.92 3.44 0.27
C ASN A 93 -6.01 2.78 1.12
N LYS A 94 -6.97 3.60 1.59
CA LYS A 94 -8.21 3.12 2.24
C LYS A 94 -9.23 2.70 1.19
N VAL A 95 -9.81 1.51 1.33
CA VAL A 95 -10.87 1.04 0.43
C VAL A 95 -12.17 1.75 0.77
N LYS A 96 -12.69 2.55 -0.16
CA LYS A 96 -13.94 3.31 0.01
C LYS A 96 -15.18 2.56 -0.47
N ARG A 97 -15.03 1.70 -1.48
CA ARG A 97 -16.13 0.93 -2.09
C ARG A 97 -15.59 -0.37 -2.67
N SER A 98 -16.39 -1.43 -2.61
CA SER A 98 -16.12 -2.69 -3.30
C SER A 98 -16.88 -2.75 -4.63
N LYS A 99 -16.38 -3.49 -5.62
CA LYS A 99 -17.08 -3.70 -6.89
C LYS A 99 -18.16 -4.78 -6.79
N GLU A 100 -17.98 -5.77 -5.92
CA GLU A 100 -18.78 -7.01 -5.90
C GLU A 100 -19.71 -7.13 -4.69
N GLY A 101 -19.50 -6.39 -3.59
CA GLY A 101 -20.26 -6.58 -2.35
C GLY A 101 -20.84 -5.30 -1.75
N GLY A 102 -21.03 -4.24 -2.56
CA GLY A 102 -21.57 -2.96 -2.10
C GLY A 102 -20.81 -2.38 -0.90
N ASP A 103 -21.54 -1.72 0.00
CA ASP A 103 -21.00 -1.07 1.20
C ASP A 103 -20.67 -2.04 2.35
N ASN A 104 -21.14 -3.30 2.29
CA ASN A 104 -20.96 -4.31 3.35
C ASN A 104 -19.76 -5.24 3.15
N SER A 105 -18.89 -4.93 2.19
CA SER A 105 -17.70 -5.76 1.97
C SER A 105 -16.73 -5.66 3.15
N ARG A 106 -16.26 -6.81 3.61
CA ARG A 106 -15.25 -6.95 4.70
C ARG A 106 -13.94 -6.17 4.49
N ALA A 107 -13.68 -5.74 3.25
CA ALA A 107 -12.54 -4.92 2.86
C ALA A 107 -12.80 -3.40 2.93
N VAL A 108 -14.06 -2.95 2.92
CA VAL A 108 -14.42 -1.52 2.98
C VAL A 108 -14.00 -0.95 4.35
N GLY A 109 -13.44 0.25 4.34
CA GLY A 109 -12.96 0.93 5.55
C GLY A 109 -11.55 0.53 6.01
N LYS A 110 -10.97 -0.55 5.46
CA LYS A 110 -9.61 -1.01 5.79
C LYS A 110 -8.57 -0.44 4.83
N TYR A 111 -7.32 -0.45 5.27
CA TYR A 111 -6.18 -0.02 4.48
C TYR A 111 -5.53 -1.21 3.76
N PHE A 112 -5.19 -1.00 2.49
CA PHE A 112 -4.54 -1.99 1.65
C PHE A 112 -3.38 -1.33 0.88
N PHE A 113 -2.37 -2.15 0.57
CA PHE A 113 -1.30 -1.82 -0.35
C PHE A 113 -1.71 -2.18 -1.78
N PHE A 114 -1.71 -1.21 -2.68
CA PHE A 114 -2.05 -1.34 -4.10
C PHE A 114 -0.85 -1.08 -5.00
N CYS A 115 -0.90 -1.56 -6.24
CA CYS A 115 0.10 -1.17 -7.25
C CYS A 115 0.17 0.35 -7.43
N SER A 116 1.38 0.89 -7.54
CA SER A 116 1.61 2.33 -7.72
C SER A 116 1.34 2.86 -9.12
N LYS A 117 1.29 1.97 -10.11
CA LYS A 117 0.98 2.29 -11.51
C LYS A 117 -0.48 2.72 -11.66
N LYS A 118 -0.74 3.57 -12.66
CA LYS A 118 -2.09 4.06 -12.93
C LYS A 118 -2.94 2.93 -13.50
N ARG A 119 -4.26 3.09 -13.45
CA ARG A 119 -5.19 2.11 -14.02
C ARG A 119 -5.09 2.03 -15.54
N ASP A 120 -4.68 3.13 -16.18
CA ASP A 120 -4.57 3.25 -17.63
C ASP A 120 -3.30 2.58 -18.18
N ASP A 121 -2.33 2.24 -17.30
CA ASP A 121 -1.12 1.54 -17.68
C ASP A 121 -1.41 0.04 -17.79
N GLU A 122 -1.29 -0.57 -18.97
CA GLU A 122 -1.51 -2.01 -19.21
C GLU A 122 -0.59 -2.89 -18.35
N THR A 123 0.54 -2.35 -17.91
CA THR A 123 1.50 -3.04 -17.05
C THR A 123 1.16 -2.95 -15.55
N GLN A 124 -0.04 -2.45 -15.20
CA GLN A 124 -0.53 -2.42 -13.82
C GLN A 124 -0.86 -3.84 -13.34
N CYS A 125 -0.20 -4.28 -12.26
CA CYS A 125 -0.53 -5.56 -11.65
C CYS A 125 -1.74 -5.46 -10.71
N ARG A 126 -2.47 -6.57 -10.52
CA ARG A 126 -3.63 -6.68 -9.61
C ARG A 126 -3.23 -6.81 -8.12
N PHE A 127 -2.06 -6.31 -7.73
CA PHE A 127 -1.57 -6.44 -6.36
C PHE A 127 -2.47 -5.68 -5.37
N ALA A 128 -2.99 -6.41 -4.37
CA ALA A 128 -3.73 -5.88 -3.24
C ALA A 128 -3.40 -6.70 -1.99
N ARG A 129 -2.74 -6.09 -1.00
CA ARG A 129 -2.43 -6.75 0.29
C ARG A 129 -2.97 -5.95 1.49
N PRO A 130 -3.76 -6.56 2.39
CA PRO A 130 -4.16 -5.96 3.66
C PRO A 130 -2.95 -5.51 4.49
N VAL A 131 -3.05 -4.33 5.09
CA VAL A 131 -1.97 -3.77 5.90
C VAL A 131 -1.80 -4.52 7.22
N GLU A 132 -2.89 -5.08 7.77
CA GLU A 132 -2.83 -5.89 8.99
C GLU A 132 -1.87 -7.10 8.88
N MET A 133 -1.65 -7.64 7.67
CA MET A 133 -0.68 -8.72 7.48
C MET A 133 0.77 -8.28 7.72
N GLU A 134 1.11 -7.04 7.38
CA GLU A 134 2.46 -6.49 7.58
C GLU A 134 2.68 -6.09 9.05
N LEU A 135 1.64 -5.65 9.75
CA LEU A 135 1.69 -5.39 11.19
C LEU A 135 1.93 -6.67 11.99
N ASN A 136 1.19 -7.74 11.68
CA ASN A 136 1.32 -9.02 12.39
C ASN A 136 2.69 -9.69 12.14
N LYS A 137 3.27 -9.53 10.94
CA LYS A 137 4.62 -10.01 10.63
C LYS A 137 5.70 -9.30 11.44
N LYS A 138 5.54 -8.01 11.75
CA LYS A 138 6.48 -7.29 12.64
C LYS A 138 6.37 -7.78 14.09
N GLN A 139 5.16 -8.12 14.56
CA GLN A 139 4.94 -8.63 15.92
C GLN A 139 5.58 -10.02 16.13
N SER A 140 5.53 -10.91 15.14
CA SER A 140 6.13 -12.26 15.26
C SER A 140 7.66 -12.29 15.21
N VAL A 141 8.31 -11.23 14.71
CA VAL A 141 9.78 -11.10 14.67
C VAL A 141 10.33 -10.46 15.96
N GLY A 142 9.53 -9.64 16.65
CA GLY A 142 9.90 -8.98 17.90
C GLY A 142 10.02 -9.92 19.11
N ASP A 143 9.41 -11.10 19.06
CA ASP A 143 9.40 -12.05 20.20
C ASP A 143 10.67 -12.93 20.26
N ARG A 144 11.37 -13.13 19.14
CA ARG A 144 12.57 -14.01 19.09
C ARG A 144 13.88 -13.36 19.52
N THR A 145 13.91 -12.06 19.81
CA THR A 145 15.15 -11.32 20.08
C THR A 145 15.45 -11.06 21.56
N LYS A 146 14.56 -11.46 22.50
CA LYS A 146 14.83 -11.31 23.95
C LYS A 146 15.50 -12.49 24.65
N GLU A 147 15.70 -13.63 23.99
CA GLU A 147 16.24 -14.85 24.63
C GLU A 147 17.62 -15.27 24.10
N LYS A 148 18.55 -14.32 23.88
CA LYS A 148 19.93 -14.65 23.44
C LYS A 148 21.06 -13.97 24.22
N THR A 149 20.80 -13.51 25.43
CA THR A 149 21.85 -12.95 26.30
C THR A 149 21.80 -13.56 27.70
N THR A 150 22.05 -14.87 27.84
CA THR A 150 22.69 -15.51 29.02
C THR A 150 22.78 -17.03 28.85
N ARG A 151 23.52 -17.57 27.87
CA ARG A 151 24.08 -18.93 28.03
C ARG A 151 25.18 -19.25 27.03
N SER A 152 26.37 -18.75 27.29
CA SER A 152 27.58 -19.36 26.76
C SER A 152 28.15 -20.24 27.87
N LYS A 153 28.03 -21.58 27.71
CA LYS A 153 29.10 -22.59 27.92
C LYS A 153 28.58 -23.99 28.26
N HIS A 154 29.18 -24.94 27.53
CA HIS A 154 29.46 -26.34 27.85
C HIS A 154 28.38 -27.43 27.71
N GLY A 155 28.68 -28.35 26.77
CA GLY A 155 28.30 -29.77 26.76
C GLY A 155 26.82 -30.04 26.51
N LYS A 156 26.36 -31.20 26.05
CA LYS A 156 26.94 -32.49 25.69
C LYS A 156 25.76 -33.27 25.11
N TRP A 157 26.01 -34.16 24.17
CA TRP A 157 25.02 -35.06 23.57
C TRP A 157 24.26 -35.88 24.62
N GLY A 158 22.98 -36.18 24.36
CA GLY A 158 22.22 -37.15 25.14
C GLY A 158 20.76 -37.27 24.73
N ASP A 159 20.47 -38.24 23.88
CA ASP A 159 19.18 -38.90 23.73
C ASP A 159 18.57 -39.26 25.09
N GLY A 160 17.27 -39.00 25.27
CA GLY A 160 16.56 -39.34 26.50
C GLY A 160 15.05 -39.26 26.32
N LYS A 161 14.44 -40.43 26.08
CA LYS A 161 13.00 -40.69 26.11
C LYS A 161 12.40 -40.39 27.51
N ASN A 162 11.06 -40.34 27.54
CA ASN A 162 10.14 -40.71 28.64
C ASN A 162 9.21 -39.53 29.02
N THR A 163 8.01 -39.41 28.44
CA THR A 163 6.72 -39.99 28.90
C THR A 163 6.44 -39.88 30.40
N GLU A 164 5.91 -38.76 30.88
CA GLU A 164 4.96 -38.79 32.02
C GLU A 164 3.98 -37.60 32.03
N LYS A 165 2.81 -37.88 31.46
CA LYS A 165 1.45 -37.59 31.90
C LYS A 165 1.22 -36.61 33.09
N ARG A 166 0.16 -35.80 32.89
CA ARG A 166 -0.82 -35.22 33.85
C ARG A 166 -0.46 -33.81 34.36
N LYS A 167 -1.41 -32.87 34.51
CA LYS A 167 -2.88 -32.83 34.39
C LYS A 167 -3.28 -31.35 34.52
N TYR A 168 -4.25 -30.88 33.75
CA TYR A 168 -5.29 -29.99 34.30
C TYR A 168 -6.58 -30.11 33.47
N ASP A 169 -7.56 -30.78 34.09
CA ASP A 169 -9.00 -30.76 33.86
C ASP A 169 -9.56 -29.32 33.89
N LYS A 170 -10.78 -28.95 33.50
CA LYS A 170 -11.87 -29.47 32.67
C LYS A 170 -12.99 -28.43 32.89
N GLY A 171 -13.50 -27.82 31.83
CA GLY A 171 -14.70 -26.99 31.86
C GLY A 171 -15.55 -27.36 30.67
N SER A 172 -16.61 -28.13 30.92
CA SER A 172 -17.44 -28.81 29.95
C SER A 172 -18.89 -28.34 30.05
N GLU A 173 -19.44 -27.84 28.96
CA GLU A 173 -20.87 -27.91 28.62
C GLU A 173 -20.91 -28.09 27.09
N ASN A 174 -20.87 -29.32 26.59
CA ASN A 174 -22.01 -30.21 26.35
C ASN A 174 -22.99 -29.67 25.31
N GLU A 175 -22.67 -29.83 24.02
CA GLU A 175 -23.70 -30.08 23.01
C GLU A 175 -23.14 -30.87 21.81
N LYS A 176 -23.65 -32.11 21.71
CA LYS A 176 -23.60 -33.08 20.60
C LYS A 176 -22.65 -32.78 19.42
N THR A 177 -21.59 -33.60 19.32
CA THR A 177 -20.94 -33.88 18.04
C THR A 177 -21.87 -34.74 17.18
N GLU A 178 -22.81 -34.08 16.50
CA GLU A 178 -23.53 -34.68 15.40
C GLU A 178 -22.53 -34.96 14.26
N LYS A 179 -22.17 -36.23 14.14
CA LYS A 179 -21.39 -36.75 13.02
C LYS A 179 -22.17 -36.42 11.74
N LYS A 180 -21.76 -35.35 11.04
CA LYS A 180 -22.29 -35.02 9.72
C LYS A 180 -22.29 -36.29 8.85
N PRO A 181 -23.40 -36.65 8.18
CA PRO A 181 -23.44 -37.84 7.34
C PRO A 181 -22.45 -37.63 6.21
N LYS A 182 -21.43 -38.48 6.14
CA LYS A 182 -20.53 -38.52 4.98
C LYS A 182 -21.40 -38.77 3.76
N LEU A 183 -21.39 -37.84 2.82
CA LEU A 183 -22.13 -37.96 1.56
C LEU A 183 -21.72 -39.26 0.87
N VAL A 184 -22.69 -40.08 0.47
CA VAL A 184 -22.43 -41.35 -0.23
C VAL A 184 -21.83 -41.04 -1.60
N CYS A 185 -20.83 -41.81 -1.99
CA CYS A 185 -20.17 -41.65 -3.28
C CYS A 185 -21.16 -41.91 -4.41
N LYS A 186 -21.51 -40.86 -5.16
CA LYS A 186 -22.47 -40.93 -6.27
C LYS A 186 -22.06 -41.91 -7.38
N PHE A 187 -20.76 -42.14 -7.56
CA PHE A 187 -20.23 -43.11 -8.53
C PHE A 187 -20.32 -44.54 -8.00
N PHE A 188 -19.98 -44.75 -6.72
CA PHE A 188 -20.11 -46.06 -6.10
C PHE A 188 -21.58 -46.49 -6.00
N ALA A 189 -22.47 -45.59 -5.59
CA ALA A 189 -23.91 -45.86 -5.50
C ALA A 189 -24.58 -46.16 -6.87
N LYS A 190 -24.04 -45.64 -7.98
CA LYS A 190 -24.62 -45.84 -9.33
C LYS A 190 -23.98 -46.99 -10.11
N ASN A 191 -22.68 -47.21 -9.96
CA ASN A 191 -21.91 -48.12 -10.81
C ASN A 191 -21.31 -49.30 -10.02
N GLY A 192 -21.60 -49.40 -8.71
CA GLY A 192 -21.02 -50.42 -7.81
C GLY A 192 -19.50 -50.31 -7.65
N SER A 193 -18.87 -49.30 -8.25
CA SER A 193 -17.43 -49.16 -8.31
C SER A 193 -17.05 -47.68 -8.42
N CYS A 194 -16.03 -47.28 -7.65
CA CYS A 194 -15.48 -45.93 -7.64
C CYS A 194 -14.02 -45.99 -8.03
N LYS A 195 -13.62 -45.17 -9.02
CA LYS A 195 -12.22 -45.07 -9.50
C LYS A 195 -11.23 -44.71 -8.39
N LYS A 196 -11.70 -44.05 -7.32
CA LYS A 196 -10.88 -43.61 -6.19
C LYS A 196 -10.82 -44.63 -5.05
N ALA A 197 -11.61 -45.72 -5.09
CA ALA A 197 -11.63 -46.79 -4.08
C ALA A 197 -11.40 -46.27 -2.64
N ASN A 198 -10.27 -46.61 -2.02
CA ASN A 198 -9.92 -46.26 -0.64
C ASN A 198 -9.49 -44.79 -0.43
N ASN A 199 -9.32 -44.03 -1.50
CA ASN A 199 -8.96 -42.61 -1.49
C ASN A 199 -10.15 -41.73 -1.93
N CYS A 200 -11.37 -42.27 -1.87
CA CYS A 200 -12.57 -41.51 -2.16
C CYS A 200 -12.97 -40.66 -0.95
N GLU A 201 -13.24 -39.37 -1.18
CA GLU A 201 -13.68 -38.42 -0.16
C GLU A 201 -15.12 -38.67 0.32
N PHE A 202 -15.83 -39.59 -0.34
CA PHE A 202 -17.23 -39.93 -0.10
C PHE A 202 -17.37 -41.36 0.44
N SER A 203 -18.41 -41.61 1.24
CA SER A 203 -18.64 -42.94 1.82
C SER A 203 -19.00 -43.97 0.74
N HIS A 204 -18.36 -45.14 0.81
CA HIS A 204 -18.74 -46.35 0.06
C HIS A 204 -19.59 -47.33 0.90
N ASP A 205 -20.08 -46.87 2.04
CA ASP A 205 -20.97 -47.62 2.92
C ASP A 205 -22.40 -47.50 2.38
N VAL A 206 -22.81 -48.47 1.56
CA VAL A 206 -24.18 -48.62 1.10
C VAL A 206 -24.78 -49.73 1.97
N GLN A 207 -25.62 -49.36 2.93
CA GLN A 207 -26.56 -50.30 3.56
C GLN A 207 -27.62 -50.72 2.55
#